data_AF-A0AAN0T8J6-F1
#
_entry.id   AF-A0AAN0T8J6-F1
#
_cell.length_a   1.000
_cell.length_b   1.000
_cell.length_c   1.000
_cell.angle_alpha   90.00
_cell.angle_beta   90.00
_cell.angle_gamma   90.00
#
_symmetry.space_group_name_H-M   'P 1'
#
loop_
_entity.id
_entity.type
_entity.pdbx_description
1 polymer ?
#
loop_
_entity_poly.entity_id
_entity_poly.type
_entity_poly.pdbx_seq_one_letter_code
_entity_poly.pdbx_strand_id
1 'polypeptide(L)'
;MEVSGSAKFLDDVLAENLHVSGNAKFGGKVKGTEILLEGNVSVAGDCEAEEINIHGTVKMEGELNAEKIEMNPLWRCFIREMGGQQITVKKVNSISSWLKPFTPTGLTVDSIEGDDIVLEMTTAKVVRGARVKIGPKCEINLVEYKDTFEKDSSAVVKEYRKI
;
A
#
# COMPACT_ATOMS: atom_id res chain seq x y z
N MET A 1 15.43 -9.51 -10.90
CA MET A 1 15.75 -8.18 -11.47
C MET A 1 16.04 -7.24 -10.31
N GLU A 2 17.13 -6.48 -10.35
CA GLU A 2 17.55 -5.60 -9.26
C GLU A 2 17.77 -4.17 -9.76
N VAL A 3 17.30 -3.18 -8.99
CA VAL A 3 17.49 -1.74 -9.25
C VAL A 3 17.95 -1.04 -7.98
N SER A 4 19.25 -0.78 -7.86
CA SER A 4 19.86 -0.09 -6.71
C SER A 4 20.19 1.39 -6.96
N GLY A 5 20.15 1.82 -8.23
CA GLY A 5 20.45 3.20 -8.65
C GLY A 5 19.20 3.97 -9.08
N SER A 6 19.22 4.55 -10.27
CA SER A 6 18.03 5.16 -10.88
C SER A 6 17.75 4.49 -12.21
N ALA A 7 16.54 3.98 -12.40
CA ALA A 7 16.12 3.32 -13.63
C ALA A 7 14.75 3.81 -14.11
N LYS A 8 14.56 3.79 -15.44
CA LYS A 8 13.29 4.06 -16.08
C LYS A 8 13.00 2.96 -17.09
N PHE A 9 11.83 2.35 -16.95
CA PHE A 9 11.30 1.35 -17.86
C PHE A 9 10.15 2.01 -18.62
N LEU A 10 10.19 1.99 -19.95
CA LEU A 10 9.20 2.67 -20.77
C LEU A 10 7.93 1.83 -20.96
N ASP A 11 8.13 0.52 -21.12
CA ASP A 11 7.08 -0.47 -21.35
C ASP A 11 6.86 -1.34 -20.10
N ASP A 12 6.10 -2.42 -20.27
CA ASP A 12 5.80 -3.40 -19.24
C ASP A 12 7.07 -4.14 -18.76
N VAL A 13 7.10 -4.48 -17.48
CA VAL A 13 8.15 -5.28 -16.86
C VAL A 13 7.56 -6.60 -16.35
N LEU A 14 8.10 -7.70 -16.86
CA LEU A 14 7.85 -9.05 -16.36
C LEU A 14 9.11 -9.56 -15.67
N ALA A 15 9.04 -9.82 -14.37
CA ALA A 15 10.16 -10.36 -13.60
C ALA A 15 9.62 -11.21 -12.45
N GLU A 16 10.01 -12.49 -12.39
CA GLU A 16 9.64 -13.38 -11.29
C GLU A 16 9.98 -12.76 -9.92
N ASN A 17 11.19 -12.23 -9.79
CA ASN A 17 11.64 -11.49 -8.61
C ASN A 17 12.07 -10.08 -9.02
N LEU A 18 11.45 -9.04 -8.46
CA LEU A 18 11.82 -7.64 -8.67
C LEU A 18 12.20 -6.98 -7.34
N HIS A 19 13.42 -6.48 -7.24
CA HIS A 19 13.89 -5.71 -6.09
C HIS A 19 14.33 -4.31 -6.51
N VAL A 20 13.74 -3.29 -5.91
CA VAL A 20 14.09 -1.87 -6.12
C VAL A 20 14.49 -1.24 -4.80
N SER A 21 15.77 -0.96 -4.61
CA SER A 21 16.31 -0.22 -3.45
C SER A 21 16.67 1.24 -3.77
N GLY A 22 16.59 1.62 -5.06
CA GLY A 22 16.86 2.98 -5.53
C GLY A 22 15.60 3.76 -5.99
N ASN A 23 15.73 4.47 -7.11
CA ASN A 23 14.61 5.17 -7.74
C ASN A 23 14.20 4.44 -9.01
N ALA A 24 12.91 4.08 -9.15
CA ALA A 24 12.41 3.44 -10.34
C ALA A 24 11.14 4.11 -10.86
N LYS A 25 11.07 4.27 -12.18
CA LYS A 25 9.84 4.65 -12.88
C LYS A 25 9.48 3.59 -13.89
N PHE A 26 8.31 2.99 -13.72
CA PHE A 26 7.71 2.03 -14.63
C PHE A 26 6.61 2.74 -15.42
N GLY A 27 6.81 2.84 -16.73
CA GLY A 27 5.88 3.49 -17.66
C GLY A 27 4.70 2.60 -18.04
N GLY A 28 4.87 1.28 -17.97
CA GLY A 28 3.81 0.29 -18.15
C GLY A 28 3.41 -0.41 -16.86
N LYS A 29 2.96 -1.65 -17.00
CA LYS A 29 2.60 -2.56 -15.92
C LYS A 29 3.84 -3.26 -15.35
N VAL A 30 3.73 -3.73 -14.12
CA VAL A 30 4.75 -4.59 -13.48
C VAL A 30 4.08 -5.90 -13.08
N LYS A 31 4.65 -7.03 -13.47
CA LYS A 31 4.15 -8.35 -13.05
C LYS A 31 5.30 -9.25 -12.60
N GLY A 32 5.08 -9.96 -11.50
CA GLY A 32 6.06 -10.89 -10.94
C GLY A 32 5.44 -11.91 -9.99
N THR A 33 6.30 -12.60 -9.25
CA THR A 33 5.92 -13.49 -8.14
C THR A 33 6.22 -12.78 -6.82
N GLU A 34 7.43 -12.27 -6.66
CA GLU A 34 7.85 -11.45 -5.51
C GLU A 34 8.31 -10.06 -5.95
N ILE A 35 7.72 -9.01 -5.36
CA ILE A 35 8.10 -7.63 -5.63
C ILE A 35 8.46 -6.93 -4.31
N LEU A 36 9.71 -6.46 -4.21
CA LEU A 36 10.23 -5.71 -3.07
C LEU A 36 10.61 -4.29 -3.49
N LEU A 37 9.93 -3.28 -2.93
CA LEU A 37 10.11 -1.86 -3.24
C LEU A 37 10.61 -1.10 -1.99
N GLU A 38 11.93 -0.96 -1.84
CA GLU A 38 12.61 -0.31 -0.70
C GLU A 38 13.11 1.12 -0.99
N GLY A 39 12.52 1.79 -2.00
CA GLY A 39 13.00 3.08 -2.50
C GLY A 39 11.88 4.05 -2.88
N ASN A 40 12.13 4.86 -3.91
CA ASN A 40 11.11 5.76 -4.48
C ASN A 40 10.64 5.22 -5.82
N VAL A 41 9.40 4.75 -5.86
CA VAL A 41 8.86 4.02 -7.00
C VAL A 41 7.63 4.73 -7.56
N SER A 42 7.59 4.85 -8.88
CA SER A 42 6.37 5.25 -9.59
C SER A 42 6.00 4.21 -10.63
N VAL A 43 4.74 3.81 -10.65
CA VAL A 43 4.18 2.88 -11.64
C VAL A 43 2.97 3.55 -12.28
N ALA A 44 3.00 3.71 -13.60
CA ALA A 44 1.90 4.33 -14.32
C ALA A 44 0.73 3.34 -14.55
N GLY A 45 1.04 2.06 -14.77
CA GLY A 45 0.06 0.99 -14.89
C GLY A 45 -0.20 0.24 -13.59
N ASP A 46 -0.66 -1.01 -13.74
CA ASP A 46 -0.96 -1.93 -12.65
C ASP A 46 0.30 -2.68 -12.20
N CYS A 47 0.27 -3.17 -10.96
CA CYS A 47 1.32 -3.98 -10.36
C CYS A 47 0.70 -5.25 -9.77
N GLU A 48 1.06 -6.42 -10.32
CA GLU A 48 0.49 -7.72 -9.95
C GLU A 48 1.59 -8.69 -9.50
N ALA A 49 1.43 -9.33 -8.34
CA ALA A 49 2.32 -10.41 -7.90
C ALA A 49 1.65 -11.38 -6.91
N GLU A 50 2.37 -12.39 -6.43
CA GLU A 50 1.88 -13.22 -5.31
C GLU A 50 2.16 -12.49 -3.99
N GLU A 51 3.37 -11.96 -3.81
CA GLU A 51 3.77 -11.16 -2.65
C GLU A 51 4.37 -9.81 -3.06
N ILE A 52 3.89 -8.74 -2.41
CA ILE A 52 4.41 -7.39 -2.57
C ILE A 52 4.77 -6.79 -1.22
N ASN A 53 6.04 -6.42 -1.06
CA ASN A 53 6.58 -5.75 0.11
C ASN A 53 7.04 -4.34 -0.26
N ILE A 54 6.48 -3.31 0.37
CA ILE A 54 6.78 -1.90 0.08
C ILE A 54 7.32 -1.21 1.33
N HIS A 55 8.57 -0.75 1.27
CA HIS A 55 9.24 -0.01 2.34
C HIS A 55 9.81 1.29 1.77
N GLY A 56 8.98 2.32 1.60
CA GLY A 56 9.45 3.51 0.91
C GLY A 56 8.36 4.49 0.53
N THR A 57 8.56 5.14 -0.63
CA THR A 57 7.58 6.02 -1.25
C THR A 57 7.09 5.38 -2.54
N VAL A 58 5.78 5.19 -2.66
CA VAL A 58 5.16 4.67 -3.88
C VAL A 58 4.10 5.65 -4.41
N LYS A 59 4.13 5.88 -5.72
CA LYS A 59 3.03 6.48 -6.47
C LYS A 59 2.57 5.53 -7.57
N MET A 60 1.33 5.05 -7.47
CA MET A 60 0.73 4.14 -8.44
C MET A 60 -0.63 4.69 -8.87
N GLU A 61 -0.76 4.98 -10.16
CA GLU A 61 -2.03 5.45 -10.73
C GLU A 61 -2.95 4.28 -11.12
N GLY A 62 -2.40 3.07 -11.25
CA GLY A 62 -3.13 1.82 -11.48
C GLY A 62 -3.50 1.07 -10.19
N GLU A 63 -3.74 -0.23 -10.36
CA GLU A 63 -4.11 -1.16 -9.29
C GLU A 63 -2.87 -1.88 -8.75
N LEU A 64 -2.82 -2.06 -7.43
CA LEU A 64 -1.86 -2.95 -6.76
C LEU A 64 -2.58 -4.24 -6.35
N ASN A 65 -2.25 -5.37 -6.98
CA ASN A 65 -2.90 -6.64 -6.73
C ASN A 65 -1.90 -7.71 -6.30
N ALA A 66 -2.13 -8.37 -5.15
CA ALA A 66 -1.36 -9.55 -4.77
C ALA A 66 -2.10 -10.44 -3.77
N GLU A 67 -1.66 -11.67 -3.57
CA GLU A 67 -2.18 -12.49 -2.46
C GLU A 67 -1.84 -11.84 -1.12
N LYS A 68 -0.59 -11.38 -0.97
CA LYS A 68 -0.09 -10.73 0.24
C LYS A 68 0.56 -9.38 -0.08
N ILE A 69 0.09 -8.33 0.60
CA ILE A 69 0.64 -6.98 0.51
C ILE A 69 1.05 -6.52 1.91
N GLU A 70 2.34 -6.21 2.09
CA GLU A 70 2.84 -5.51 3.27
C GLU A 70 3.42 -4.15 2.86
N MET A 71 2.99 -3.09 3.52
CA MET A 71 3.41 -1.73 3.21
C MET A 71 3.77 -0.95 4.47
N ASN A 72 4.99 -0.43 4.47
CA ASN A 72 5.53 0.51 5.43
C ASN A 72 5.83 1.86 4.72
N PRO A 73 4.88 2.82 4.74
CA PRO A 73 5.07 4.11 4.09
C PRO A 73 6.05 4.99 4.87
N LEU A 74 7.14 5.40 4.21
CA LEU A 74 8.07 6.38 4.79
C LEU A 74 7.57 7.82 4.64
N TRP A 75 6.95 8.12 3.50
CA TRP A 75 6.40 9.43 3.14
C TRP A 75 4.93 9.32 2.69
N ARG A 76 4.39 10.37 2.10
CA ARG A 76 3.06 10.31 1.46
C ARG A 76 3.14 9.38 0.25
N CYS A 77 2.38 8.30 0.30
CA CYS A 77 2.20 7.37 -0.80
C CYS A 77 0.81 7.53 -1.40
N PHE A 78 0.68 7.20 -2.68
CA PHE A 78 -0.59 7.16 -3.38
C PHE A 78 -0.68 5.87 -4.19
N ILE A 79 -1.78 5.14 -4.02
CA ILE A 79 -2.15 3.98 -4.84
C ILE A 79 -3.62 4.17 -5.16
N ARG A 80 -4.05 4.02 -6.42
CA ARG A 80 -5.48 4.22 -6.75
C ARG A 80 -6.33 3.15 -6.07
N GLU A 81 -6.02 1.87 -6.30
CA GLU A 81 -6.78 0.74 -5.76
C GLU A 81 -5.82 -0.37 -5.30
N MET A 82 -6.17 -1.04 -4.20
CA MET A 82 -5.43 -2.19 -3.69
C MET A 82 -6.36 -3.39 -3.56
N GLY A 83 -5.95 -4.53 -4.11
CA GLY A 83 -6.65 -5.79 -4.04
C GLY A 83 -5.75 -6.89 -3.50
N GLY A 84 -6.25 -7.74 -2.60
CA GLY A 84 -5.46 -8.89 -2.15
C GLY A 84 -6.08 -9.68 -1.03
N GLN A 85 -5.56 -10.88 -0.77
CA GLN A 85 -6.11 -11.71 0.32
C GLN A 85 -5.72 -11.13 1.69
N GLN A 86 -4.46 -10.76 1.86
CA GLN A 86 -3.93 -10.15 3.09
C GLN A 86 -3.29 -8.81 2.78
N ILE A 87 -3.82 -7.73 3.36
CA ILE A 87 -3.33 -6.37 3.14
C ILE A 87 -2.99 -5.74 4.48
N THR A 88 -1.70 -5.46 4.69
CA THR A 88 -1.21 -4.78 5.90
C THR A 88 -0.50 -3.49 5.53
N VAL A 89 -1.03 -2.35 5.98
CA VAL A 89 -0.36 -1.06 5.94
C VAL A 89 -0.04 -0.65 7.37
N LYS A 90 1.24 -0.72 7.75
CA LYS A 90 1.70 -0.38 9.11
C LYS A 90 2.99 0.38 9.07
N LYS A 91 3.12 1.39 9.93
CA LYS A 91 4.41 2.05 10.14
C LYS A 91 5.19 1.27 11.19
N VAL A 92 6.24 0.56 10.77
CA VAL A 92 7.16 -0.04 11.74
C VAL A 92 7.90 1.10 12.43
N ASN A 93 7.80 1.15 13.75
CA ASN A 93 8.57 2.10 14.59
C ASN A 93 10.06 1.71 14.54
N SER A 94 10.71 2.05 13.44
CA SER A 94 12.16 1.90 13.25
C SER A 94 12.68 3.04 12.40
N ILE A 95 12.74 4.24 12.99
CA ILE A 95 13.98 5.04 13.01
C ILE A 95 13.82 6.23 13.97
N SER A 96 14.78 6.28 14.89
CA SER A 96 15.02 7.27 15.92
C SER A 96 15.02 8.72 15.42
N SER A 97 14.14 9.55 16.00
CA SER A 97 14.47 10.88 16.55
C SER A 97 15.12 11.98 15.69
N TRP A 98 15.21 11.91 14.36
CA TRP A 98 15.79 13.03 13.57
C TRP A 98 14.88 13.67 12.50
N LEU A 99 13.81 13.01 12.05
CA LEU A 99 12.90 13.59 11.05
C LEU A 99 11.80 14.44 11.71
N LYS A 100 11.62 15.67 11.19
CA LYS A 100 10.75 16.72 11.76
C LYS A 100 9.28 16.26 11.92
N PRO A 101 8.60 16.62 13.03
CA PRO A 101 7.24 16.18 13.38
C PRO A 101 6.10 16.71 12.47
N PHE A 102 6.42 17.38 11.36
CA PHE A 102 5.46 18.09 10.52
C PHE A 102 5.28 17.54 9.10
N THR A 103 5.96 16.44 8.75
CA THR A 103 5.82 15.85 7.41
C THR A 103 4.67 14.85 7.40
N PRO A 104 3.64 15.06 6.56
CA PRO A 104 2.54 14.10 6.44
C PRO A 104 3.08 12.79 5.84
N THR A 105 2.85 11.69 6.55
CA THR A 105 3.27 10.33 6.17
C THR A 105 2.05 9.42 6.17
N GLY A 106 2.04 8.42 5.30
CA GLY A 106 0.91 7.50 5.19
C GLY A 106 0.51 7.20 3.75
N LEU A 107 -0.54 6.39 3.61
CA LEU A 107 -1.11 6.00 2.34
C LEU A 107 -2.38 6.81 2.06
N THR A 108 -2.53 7.29 0.83
CA THR A 108 -3.82 7.72 0.27
C THR A 108 -4.23 6.74 -0.81
N VAL A 109 -5.45 6.23 -0.71
CA VAL A 109 -5.99 5.23 -1.63
C VAL A 109 -7.48 5.45 -1.88
N ASP A 110 -7.99 5.14 -3.06
CA ASP A 110 -9.42 5.27 -3.30
C ASP A 110 -10.18 4.07 -2.73
N SER A 111 -9.76 2.85 -3.06
CA SER A 111 -10.37 1.65 -2.50
C SER A 111 -9.37 0.56 -2.13
N ILE A 112 -9.70 -0.18 -1.08
CA ILE A 112 -9.01 -1.40 -0.67
C ILE A 112 -10.04 -2.52 -0.61
N GLU A 113 -9.75 -3.65 -1.26
CA GLU A 113 -10.56 -4.86 -1.20
C GLU A 113 -9.71 -6.09 -0.84
N GLY A 114 -10.17 -6.89 0.12
CA GLY A 114 -9.44 -8.08 0.54
C GLY A 114 -10.09 -8.88 1.66
N ASP A 115 -9.50 -10.00 2.07
CA ASP A 115 -10.07 -10.82 3.14
C ASP A 115 -9.64 -10.32 4.51
N ASP A 116 -8.33 -10.17 4.72
CA ASP A 116 -7.71 -9.67 5.95
C ASP A 116 -7.06 -8.31 5.72
N ILE A 117 -7.64 -7.26 6.31
CA ILE A 117 -7.18 -5.89 6.11
C ILE A 117 -6.79 -5.27 7.44
N VAL A 118 -5.53 -4.82 7.55
CA VAL A 118 -5.03 -4.07 8.70
C VAL A 118 -4.38 -2.77 8.24
N LEU A 119 -4.95 -1.63 8.64
CA LEU A 119 -4.51 -0.32 8.17
C LEU A 119 -4.12 0.58 9.32
N GLU A 120 -3.00 1.27 9.18
CA GLU A 120 -2.59 2.41 9.98
C GLU A 120 -2.18 3.55 9.05
N MET A 121 -2.33 4.81 9.50
CA MET A 121 -1.87 5.99 8.75
C MET A 121 -2.40 6.01 7.30
N THR A 122 -3.66 5.64 7.10
CA THR A 122 -4.28 5.47 5.77
C THR A 122 -5.50 6.36 5.62
N THR A 123 -5.56 7.12 4.53
CA THR A 123 -6.76 7.81 4.07
C THR A 123 -7.39 7.02 2.92
N ALA A 124 -8.63 6.57 3.06
CA ALA A 124 -9.32 5.81 2.03
C ALA A 124 -10.77 6.25 1.80
N LYS A 125 -11.27 6.15 0.56
CA LYS A 125 -12.70 6.35 0.31
C LYS A 125 -13.49 5.11 0.75
N VAL A 126 -13.06 3.92 0.35
CA VAL A 126 -13.77 2.67 0.69
C VAL A 126 -12.78 1.59 1.10
N VAL A 127 -13.12 0.84 2.15
CA VAL A 127 -12.42 -0.40 2.53
C VAL A 127 -13.45 -1.52 2.61
N ARG A 128 -13.23 -2.61 1.88
CA ARG A 128 -14.11 -3.78 1.87
C ARG A 128 -13.34 -5.03 2.23
N GLY A 129 -13.80 -5.78 3.23
CA GLY A 129 -13.20 -7.08 3.48
C GLY A 129 -13.93 -8.02 4.41
N ALA A 130 -13.38 -9.22 4.62
CA ALA A 130 -13.97 -10.15 5.57
C ALA A 130 -13.68 -9.70 7.00
N ARG A 131 -12.41 -9.46 7.32
CA ARG A 131 -11.91 -9.06 8.64
C ARG A 131 -11.13 -7.76 8.50
N VAL A 132 -11.66 -6.68 9.04
CA VAL A 132 -11.10 -5.32 8.87
C VAL A 132 -10.67 -4.73 10.22
N LYS A 133 -9.40 -4.33 10.32
CA LYS A 133 -8.84 -3.61 11.47
C LYS A 133 -8.33 -2.25 11.04
N ILE A 134 -8.99 -1.20 11.49
CA ILE A 134 -8.61 0.20 11.25
C ILE A 134 -7.90 0.74 12.49
N GLY A 135 -6.57 0.85 12.39
CA GLY A 135 -5.67 1.35 13.42
C GLY A 135 -5.50 2.88 13.42
N PRO A 136 -4.58 3.39 14.25
CA PRO A 136 -4.39 4.83 14.47
C PRO A 136 -4.13 5.64 13.20
N LYS A 137 -4.54 6.92 13.25
CA LYS A 137 -4.33 7.92 12.18
C LYS A 137 -4.94 7.53 10.81
N CYS A 138 -5.93 6.65 10.80
CA CYS A 138 -6.72 6.40 9.61
C CYS A 138 -7.91 7.37 9.49
N GLU A 139 -8.24 7.74 8.26
CA GLU A 139 -9.47 8.44 7.89
C GLU A 139 -10.13 7.70 6.72
N ILE A 140 -11.25 7.02 6.99
CA ILE A 140 -11.95 6.18 6.01
C ILE A 140 -13.37 6.68 5.82
N ASN A 141 -13.85 6.86 4.58
CA ASN A 141 -15.25 7.27 4.38
C ASN A 141 -16.23 6.10 4.63
N LEU A 142 -16.01 4.94 4.02
CA LEU A 142 -16.89 3.78 4.18
C LEU A 142 -16.08 2.51 4.47
N VAL A 143 -16.47 1.75 5.50
CA VAL A 143 -15.99 0.38 5.73
C VAL A 143 -17.14 -0.61 5.55
N GLU A 144 -16.98 -1.59 4.67
CA GLU A 144 -17.90 -2.72 4.53
C GLU A 144 -17.20 -4.00 4.97
N TYR A 145 -17.81 -4.76 5.87
CA TYR A 145 -17.17 -5.97 6.42
C TYR A 145 -18.12 -7.16 6.52
N LYS A 146 -17.61 -8.39 6.35
CA LYS A 146 -18.42 -9.63 6.44
C LYS A 146 -18.36 -10.31 7.81
N ASP A 147 -17.17 -10.39 8.42
CA ASP A 147 -16.95 -11.14 9.65
C ASP A 147 -16.77 -10.19 10.84
N THR A 148 -15.62 -9.50 10.90
CA THR A 148 -15.20 -8.66 12.03
C THR A 148 -14.77 -7.27 11.58
N PHE A 149 -15.05 -6.29 12.43
CA PHE A 149 -14.58 -4.92 12.28
C PHE A 149 -14.04 -4.42 13.62
N GLU A 150 -12.76 -4.07 13.65
CA GLU A 150 -12.10 -3.42 14.77
C GLU A 150 -11.67 -2.01 14.37
N LYS A 151 -11.94 -1.04 15.25
CA LYS A 151 -11.57 0.36 15.03
C LYS A 151 -10.85 0.90 16.25
N ASP A 152 -9.65 1.43 16.04
CA ASP A 152 -8.95 2.22 17.05
C ASP A 152 -9.75 3.47 17.42
N SER A 153 -9.65 3.88 18.69
CA SER A 153 -10.40 5.04 19.19
C SER A 153 -9.98 6.35 18.51
N SER A 154 -8.74 6.45 18.02
CA SER A 154 -8.21 7.62 17.31
C SER A 154 -8.51 7.62 15.81
N ALA A 155 -8.97 6.51 15.24
CA ALA A 155 -9.30 6.43 13.81
C ALA A 155 -10.67 7.06 13.50
N VAL A 156 -10.74 7.76 12.37
CA VAL A 156 -11.98 8.35 11.85
C VAL A 156 -12.55 7.43 10.77
N VAL A 157 -13.76 6.93 10.98
CA VAL A 157 -14.52 6.16 9.99
C VAL A 157 -15.91 6.79 9.90
N LYS A 158 -16.29 7.34 8.73
CA LYS A 158 -17.55 8.10 8.59
C LYS A 158 -18.76 7.19 8.60
N GLU A 159 -18.71 6.08 7.86
CA GLU A 159 -19.74 5.05 7.81
C GLU A 159 -19.08 3.67 7.89
N TYR A 160 -19.72 2.73 8.59
CA TYR A 160 -19.35 1.33 8.54
C TYR A 160 -20.60 0.45 8.59
N ARG A 161 -20.62 -0.62 7.82
CA ARG A 161 -21.75 -1.56 7.77
C ARG A 161 -21.29 -2.99 7.55
N LYS A 162 -22.04 -3.91 8.13
CA LYS A 162 -21.88 -5.34 7.89
C LYS A 162 -22.64 -5.74 6.63
N ILE A 163 -22.02 -6.51 5.74
CA ILE A 163 -22.61 -7.00 4.47
C ILE A 163 -22.62 -8.52 4.37
#